data_AF-A0A1F5BKL6-F1
#
_entry.id   AF-A0A1F5BKL6-F1
#
_cell.length_a   1.000
_cell.length_b   1.000
_cell.length_c   1.000
_cell.angle_alpha   90.00
_cell.angle_beta   90.00
_cell.angle_gamma   90.00
#
_symmetry.space_group_name_H-M   'P 1'
#
loop_
_entity.id
_entity.type
_entity.pdbx_description
1 polymer ?
#
loop_
_entity_poly.entity_id
_entity_poly.type
_entity_poly.pdbx_seq_one_letter_code
_entity_poly.pdbx_strand_id
1 'polypeptide(L)'
;MNKINSTLNRWLIRAALFLPAGAVLAVETLPDAPIKSKEDITKFVTSIFNWMSGIVFTLGVIAILIAAITYMAAPASEEAVKKAKTWLLYAIIGIGIALLAQGVKPLLLSFFTV
;
A
#
# COMPACT_ATOMS: atom_id res chain seq x y z
N MET A 1 -15.59 -60.17 38.31
CA MET A 1 -14.80 -58.91 38.37
C MET A 1 -14.70 -58.25 36.98
N ASN A 2 -15.82 -57.78 36.37
CA ASN A 2 -15.79 -57.33 34.96
C ASN A 2 -16.78 -56.17 34.63
N LYS A 3 -17.30 -55.46 35.63
CA LYS A 3 -18.17 -54.28 35.42
C LYS A 3 -17.44 -52.94 35.56
N ILE A 4 -16.33 -52.91 36.29
CA ILE A 4 -15.56 -51.68 36.53
C ILE A 4 -14.72 -51.31 35.30
N ASN A 5 -14.17 -52.28 34.57
CA ASN A 5 -13.43 -52.04 33.32
C ASN A 5 -14.34 -51.60 32.16
N SER A 6 -15.60 -52.05 32.11
CA SER A 6 -16.54 -51.68 31.05
C SER A 6 -17.15 -50.29 31.25
N THR A 7 -17.29 -49.80 32.48
CA THR A 7 -17.67 -48.41 32.76
C THR A 7 -16.50 -47.44 32.55
N LEU A 8 -15.27 -47.82 32.95
CA LEU A 8 -14.07 -47.04 32.65
C LEU A 8 -13.82 -46.89 31.15
N ASN A 9 -13.94 -47.96 30.35
CA ASN A 9 -13.77 -47.87 28.89
C ASN A 9 -14.84 -46.96 28.24
N ARG A 10 -16.08 -46.99 28.73
CA ARG A 10 -17.16 -46.10 28.26
C ARG A 10 -16.90 -44.62 28.58
N TRP A 11 -16.23 -44.31 29.68
CA TRP A 11 -15.83 -42.94 30.02
C TRP A 11 -14.62 -42.46 29.21
N LEU A 12 -13.65 -43.34 28.95
CA LEU A 12 -12.47 -43.02 28.13
C LEU A 12 -12.83 -42.73 26.66
N ILE A 13 -13.74 -43.52 26.06
CA ILE A 13 -14.22 -43.28 24.68
C ILE A 13 -14.96 -41.95 24.58
N ARG A 14 -15.78 -41.61 25.59
CA ARG A 14 -16.50 -40.33 25.64
C ARG A 14 -15.54 -39.16 25.81
N ALA A 15 -14.54 -39.27 26.69
CA ALA A 15 -13.51 -38.25 26.86
C ALA A 15 -12.68 -38.04 25.57
N ALA A 16 -12.33 -39.10 24.85
CA ALA A 16 -11.63 -39.02 23.57
C ALA A 16 -12.45 -38.32 22.46
N LEU A 17 -13.79 -38.39 22.51
CA LEU A 17 -14.69 -37.65 21.61
C LEU A 17 -14.84 -36.16 21.97
N PHE A 18 -14.41 -35.74 23.16
CA PHE A 18 -14.39 -34.32 23.57
C PHE A 18 -13.04 -33.62 23.30
N LEU A 19 -11.96 -34.38 23.04
CA LEU A 19 -10.66 -33.82 22.63
C LEU A 19 -10.69 -33.02 21.30
N PRO A 20 -11.45 -33.38 20.24
CA PRO A 20 -11.43 -32.61 19.00
C PRO A 20 -12.18 -31.28 19.12
N ALA A 21 -13.15 -31.15 20.04
CA ALA A 21 -13.89 -29.90 20.21
C ALA A 21 -13.00 -28.78 20.80
N GLY A 22 -12.17 -29.11 21.80
CA GLY A 22 -11.24 -28.14 22.40
C GLY A 22 -10.12 -27.72 21.45
N ALA A 23 -9.62 -28.64 20.62
CA ALA A 23 -8.58 -28.34 19.63
C ALA A 23 -9.08 -27.45 18.48
N VAL A 24 -10.33 -27.60 18.04
CA VAL A 24 -10.94 -26.74 17.02
C VAL A 24 -11.15 -25.30 17.53
N LEU A 25 -11.46 -25.13 18.82
CA LEU A 25 -11.60 -23.81 19.45
C LEU A 25 -10.25 -23.10 19.69
N ALA A 26 -9.14 -23.84 19.68
CA ALA A 26 -7.78 -23.33 19.86
C ALA A 26 -6.99 -23.24 18.54
N VAL A 27 -7.64 -23.39 17.38
CA VAL A 27 -7.04 -23.02 16.11
C VAL A 27 -6.92 -21.50 16.08
N GLU A 28 -5.79 -20.99 16.55
CA GLU A 28 -5.36 -19.64 16.21
C GLU A 28 -5.20 -19.60 14.70
N THR A 29 -6.15 -19.00 14.00
CA THR A 29 -5.99 -18.74 12.58
C THR A 29 -4.81 -17.79 12.45
N LEU A 30 -3.74 -18.25 11.79
CA LEU A 30 -2.61 -17.40 11.46
C LEU A 30 -3.14 -16.11 10.83
N PRO A 31 -2.60 -14.93 11.20
CA PRO A 31 -3.03 -13.67 10.61
C PRO A 31 -2.98 -13.78 9.09
N ASP A 32 -4.07 -13.35 8.47
CA ASP A 32 -4.29 -13.48 7.04
C ASP A 32 -3.11 -12.87 6.27
N ALA A 33 -2.52 -13.64 5.36
CA ALA A 33 -1.40 -13.15 4.56
C ALA A 33 -1.85 -11.93 3.73
N PRO A 34 -1.11 -10.80 3.73
CA PRO A 34 -1.51 -9.57 3.03
C PRO A 34 -1.58 -9.71 1.50
N ILE A 35 -0.86 -10.68 0.94
CA ILE A 35 -0.78 -10.94 -0.50
C ILE A 35 -1.18 -12.41 -0.72
N LYS A 36 -2.31 -12.64 -1.39
CA LYS A 36 -2.86 -13.97 -1.66
C LYS A 36 -2.84 -14.30 -3.15
N SER A 37 -2.66 -13.30 -4.01
CA SER A 37 -2.77 -13.44 -5.46
C SER A 37 -1.89 -12.45 -6.23
N LYS A 38 -1.72 -12.71 -7.54
CA LYS A 38 -1.10 -11.77 -8.50
C LYS A 38 -1.85 -10.42 -8.55
N GLU A 39 -3.16 -10.44 -8.30
CA GLU A 39 -4.00 -9.24 -8.28
C GLU A 39 -3.65 -8.35 -7.08
N ASP A 40 -3.34 -8.93 -5.92
CA ASP A 40 -2.94 -8.17 -4.73
C ASP A 40 -1.60 -7.45 -4.95
N ILE A 41 -0.65 -8.10 -5.64
CA ILE A 41 0.62 -7.47 -6.05
C ILE A 41 0.34 -6.29 -6.99
N THR A 42 -0.55 -6.47 -7.97
CA THR A 42 -0.92 -5.41 -8.93
C THR A 42 -1.59 -4.22 -8.23
N LYS A 43 -2.48 -4.48 -7.26
CA LYS A 43 -3.11 -3.46 -6.43
C LYS A 43 -2.10 -2.72 -5.56
N PHE A 44 -1.18 -3.45 -4.93
CA PHE A 44 -0.13 -2.87 -4.09
C PHE A 44 0.79 -1.94 -4.90
N VAL A 45 1.32 -2.42 -6.03
CA VAL A 45 2.15 -1.61 -6.93
C VAL A 45 1.38 -0.39 -7.42
N THR A 46 0.15 -0.57 -7.88
CA THR A 46 -0.70 0.55 -8.33
C THR A 46 -0.93 1.58 -7.24
N SER A 47 -1.16 1.14 -6.00
CA SER A 47 -1.33 2.02 -4.84
C SER A 47 -0.10 2.89 -4.63
N ILE A 48 1.11 2.31 -4.66
CA ILE A 48 2.37 3.06 -4.52
C ILE A 48 2.49 4.14 -5.60
N PHE A 49 2.28 3.78 -6.87
CA PHE A 49 2.35 4.74 -7.98
C PHE A 49 1.34 5.89 -7.81
N ASN A 50 0.11 5.57 -7.40
CA ASN A 50 -0.94 6.55 -7.21
C ASN A 50 -0.63 7.50 -6.04
N TRP A 51 -0.19 6.98 -4.90
CA TRP A 51 0.22 7.78 -3.75
C TRP A 51 1.38 8.70 -4.07
N MET A 52 2.42 8.17 -4.72
CA MET A 52 3.59 8.96 -5.08
C MET A 52 3.27 10.05 -6.08
N SER A 53 2.46 9.73 -7.09
CA SER A 53 2.01 10.73 -8.06
C SER A 53 1.14 11.78 -7.39
N GLY A 54 0.19 11.39 -6.54
CA GLY A 54 -0.66 12.32 -5.79
C GLY A 54 0.15 13.33 -4.98
N ILE A 55 1.21 12.87 -4.30
CA ILE A 55 2.13 13.74 -3.56
C ILE A 55 2.85 14.71 -4.52
N VAL A 56 3.44 14.20 -5.61
CA VAL A 56 4.20 15.04 -6.55
C VAL A 56 3.31 16.07 -7.24
N PHE A 57 2.10 15.70 -7.67
CA PHE A 57 1.15 16.63 -8.27
C PHE A 57 0.71 17.71 -7.27
N THR A 58 0.42 17.32 -6.02
CA THR A 58 0.04 18.27 -4.97
C THR A 58 1.15 19.28 -4.72
N LEU A 59 2.39 18.81 -4.54
CA LEU A 59 3.54 19.68 -4.34
C LEU A 59 3.86 20.52 -5.57
N GLY A 60 3.69 19.96 -6.77
CA GLY A 60 3.89 20.67 -8.03
C GLY A 60 2.92 21.84 -8.20
N VAL A 61 1.64 21.63 -7.91
CA VAL A 61 0.64 22.73 -7.92
C VAL A 61 1.01 23.80 -6.90
N ILE A 62 1.38 23.41 -5.68
CA ILE A 62 1.81 24.38 -4.65
C ILE A 62 3.03 25.18 -5.13
N ALA A 63 4.03 24.53 -5.71
CA ALA A 63 5.23 25.20 -6.22
C ALA A 63 4.92 26.16 -7.39
N ILE A 64 3.99 25.81 -8.27
CA ILE A 64 3.51 26.70 -9.34
C ILE A 64 2.83 27.94 -8.74
N LEU A 65 1.98 27.77 -7.73
CA LEU A 65 1.32 28.89 -7.07
C LEU A 65 2.32 29.81 -6.36
N ILE A 66 3.31 29.24 -5.67
CA ILE A 66 4.40 29.99 -5.05
C ILE A 66 5.19 30.75 -6.10
N ALA A 67 5.50 30.12 -7.24
CA ALA A 67 6.18 30.78 -8.35
C ALA A 67 5.37 31.95 -8.89
N ALA A 68 4.05 31.77 -9.10
CA ALA A 68 3.16 32.81 -9.61
C ALA A 68 3.08 34.00 -8.65
N ILE A 69 2.85 33.75 -7.36
CA ILE A 69 2.81 34.82 -6.34
C ILE A 69 4.15 35.54 -6.29
N THR A 70 5.27 34.80 -6.29
CA THR A 70 6.61 35.40 -6.26
C THR A 70 6.87 36.23 -7.51
N TYR A 71 6.38 35.81 -8.68
CA TYR A 71 6.53 36.54 -9.93
C TYR A 71 5.74 37.85 -9.93
N MET A 72 4.51 37.83 -9.40
CA MET A 72 3.64 39.02 -9.33
C MET A 72 4.05 39.99 -8.23
N ALA A 73 4.50 39.48 -7.08
CA ALA A 73 4.89 40.28 -5.92
C ALA A 73 6.38 40.68 -5.95
N ALA A 74 7.16 40.20 -6.93
CA ALA A 74 8.56 40.55 -7.06
C ALA A 74 8.70 42.08 -7.17
N PRO A 75 9.55 42.71 -6.34
CA PRO A 75 10.08 44.02 -6.66
C PRO A 75 10.72 43.97 -8.05
N ALA A 76 10.96 45.10 -8.71
CA ALA A 76 11.64 45.15 -10.01
C ALA A 76 13.14 44.72 -9.96
N SER A 77 13.49 43.78 -9.07
CA SER A 77 14.80 43.14 -8.99
C SER A 77 14.84 41.86 -9.81
N GLU A 78 15.95 41.69 -10.52
CA GLU A 78 16.20 40.54 -11.39
C GLU A 78 16.23 39.21 -10.61
N GLU A 79 16.69 39.24 -9.36
CA GLU A 79 16.79 38.08 -8.48
C GLU A 79 15.44 37.46 -8.14
N ALA A 80 14.43 38.28 -7.84
CA ALA A 80 13.10 37.80 -7.48
C ALA A 80 12.42 37.11 -8.67
N VAL A 81 12.54 37.71 -9.86
CA VAL A 81 12.05 37.13 -11.11
C VAL A 81 12.77 35.82 -11.44
N LYS A 82 14.09 35.77 -11.27
CA LYS A 82 14.88 34.55 -11.48
C LYS A 82 14.45 33.44 -10.54
N LYS A 83 14.24 33.75 -9.26
CA LYS A 83 13.76 32.78 -8.26
C LYS A 83 12.39 32.23 -8.66
N ALA A 84 11.43 33.07 -9.00
CA ALA A 84 10.10 32.63 -9.44
C ALA A 84 10.17 31.67 -10.64
N LYS A 85 10.99 31.99 -11.64
CA LYS A 85 11.20 31.12 -12.82
C LYS A 85 11.80 29.77 -12.45
N THR A 86 12.77 29.72 -11.53
CA THR A 86 13.35 28.47 -11.05
C THR A 86 12.32 27.58 -10.37
N TRP A 87 11.49 28.15 -9.50
CA TRP A 87 10.41 27.41 -8.84
C TRP A 87 9.41 26.84 -9.84
N LEU A 88 9.02 27.65 -10.84
CA LEU A 88 8.14 27.21 -11.91
C LEU A 88 8.76 26.06 -12.72
N LEU A 89 10.02 26.20 -13.12
CA LEU A 89 10.73 25.19 -13.91
C LEU A 89 10.81 23.86 -13.17
N TYR A 90 11.18 23.87 -11.89
CA TYR A 90 11.28 22.64 -11.10
C TYR A 90 9.92 21.99 -10.85
N ALA A 91 8.87 22.78 -10.68
CA ALA A 91 7.52 22.24 -10.58
C ALA A 91 7.09 21.53 -11.87
N ILE A 92 7.36 22.14 -13.03
CA ILE A 92 7.06 21.55 -14.36
C ILE A 92 7.86 20.26 -14.56
N ILE A 93 9.17 20.27 -14.24
CA ILE A 93 10.03 19.08 -14.36
C ILE A 93 9.53 17.96 -13.46
N GLY A 94 9.21 18.25 -12.19
CA GLY A 94 8.71 17.25 -11.24
C GLY A 94 7.40 16.62 -11.71
N ILE A 95 6.46 17.44 -12.19
CA ILE A 95 5.20 16.95 -12.78
C ILE A 95 5.47 16.11 -14.03
N GLY A 96 6.36 16.55 -14.92
CA GLY A 96 6.76 15.81 -16.11
C GLY A 96 7.31 14.42 -15.77
N ILE A 97 8.18 14.32 -14.77
CA ILE A 97 8.72 13.05 -14.29
C ILE A 97 7.62 12.15 -13.72
N ALA A 98 6.67 12.71 -12.95
CA ALA A 98 5.54 11.93 -12.42
C ALA A 98 4.65 11.35 -13.55
N LEU A 99 4.41 12.12 -14.61
CA LEU A 99 3.69 11.65 -15.79
C LEU A 99 4.44 10.52 -16.52
N LEU A 100 5.77 10.65 -16.67
CA LEU A 100 6.59 9.59 -17.26
C LEU A 100 6.55 8.31 -16.41
N ALA A 101 6.59 8.44 -15.08
CA ALA A 101 6.49 7.29 -14.18
C ALA A 101 5.17 6.51 -14.35
N GLN A 102 4.06 7.20 -14.64
CA GLN A 102 2.79 6.54 -14.96
C GLN A 102 2.85 5.72 -16.26
N GLY A 103 3.66 6.15 -17.23
CA GLY A 103 3.91 5.38 -18.46
C GLY A 103 4.70 4.09 -18.21
N VAL A 104 5.55 4.05 -17.18
CA VAL A 104 6.34 2.85 -16.80
C VAL A 104 5.50 1.82 -16.04
N LYS A 105 4.49 2.26 -15.28
CA LYS A 105 3.58 1.41 -14.50
C LYS A 105 3.08 0.15 -15.25
N PRO A 106 2.50 0.22 -16.46
CA PRO A 106 2.02 -0.97 -17.17
C PRO A 106 3.14 -1.96 -17.52
N LEU A 107 4.36 -1.48 -17.80
CA LEU A 107 5.51 -2.34 -18.07
C LEU A 107 5.88 -3.16 -16.82
N LEU A 108 5.87 -2.53 -15.65
CA LEU A 108 6.12 -3.21 -14.38
C LEU A 108 5.02 -4.22 -14.04
N LEU A 109 3.75 -3.90 -14.29
CA LEU A 109 2.64 -4.81 -14.05
C LEU A 109 2.67 -6.04 -14.97
N SER A 110 3.23 -5.92 -16.17
CA SER A 110 3.31 -7.03 -17.12
C SER A 110 4.07 -8.24 -16.56
N PHE A 111 5.11 -8.05 -15.75
CA PHE A 111 5.87 -9.14 -15.14
C PHE A 111 5.07 -10.02 -14.17
N PHE A 112 3.99 -9.48 -13.61
CA PHE A 112 3.15 -10.20 -12.64
C PHE A 112 1.86 -10.74 -13.26
N THR A 113 1.50 -10.26 -14.46
CA THR A 113 0.23 -10.57 -15.13
C THR A 113 0.39 -11.61 -16.25
N VAL A 114 1.63 -11.98 -16.60
CA VAL A 114 1.94 -13.12 -17.48
C VAL A 114 1.70 -14.46 -16.77
#